data_AF-A0A847F9U6-F1
#
_entry.id   AF-A0A847F9U6-F1
#
_cell.length_a   1.000
_cell.length_b   1.000
_cell.length_c   1.000
_cell.angle_alpha   90.00
_cell.angle_beta   90.00
_cell.angle_gamma   90.00
#
_symmetry.space_group_name_H-M   'P 1'
#
loop_
_entity.id
_entity.type
_entity.pdbx_description
1 polymer ?
#
loop_
_entity_poly.entity_id
_entity_poly.type
_entity_poly.pdbx_seq_one_letter_code
_entity_poly.pdbx_strand_id
1 'polypeptide(L)'
;MKINTDNYTIARMKKILASILLVLPFMIASCGGSVKTAGLSLVEFSTEDFAGSGNCAVCHIDLEDQIGNYVSIGTHWRSTMMANAAKDPFWQAKVASEVARNPHLKEVIEEKCASCHMPMAYTQAEVRNGSAMIFDTGLANTSNPLNPAAMDGVSCTLCHQIVDPVLGKYTVDTSAEPPDRLIYGPYKDPE
;
A
#
# COMPACT_ATOMS: atom_id res chain seq x y z
N MET A 1 57.91 -10.97 -11.36
CA MET A 1 58.54 -12.25 -11.73
C MET A 1 57.76 -13.38 -11.06
N LYS A 2 57.12 -14.21 -11.90
CA LYS A 2 56.64 -15.59 -11.67
C LYS A 2 55.64 -15.85 -10.53
N ILE A 3 54.38 -15.97 -10.94
CA ILE A 3 53.36 -16.78 -10.27
C ILE A 3 53.79 -18.24 -10.46
N ASN A 4 54.03 -18.94 -9.35
CA ASN A 4 54.38 -20.37 -9.35
C ASN A 4 53.09 -21.18 -9.28
N THR A 5 52.88 -22.01 -10.29
CA THR A 5 51.84 -23.03 -10.35
C THR A 5 52.25 -24.26 -9.53
N ASP A 6 51.28 -25.14 -9.33
CA ASP A 6 51.42 -26.53 -8.90
C ASP A 6 51.27 -26.76 -7.39
N ASN A 7 50.09 -27.23 -7.02
CA ASN A 7 49.92 -28.51 -6.34
C ASN A 7 48.43 -28.78 -6.19
N TYR A 8 47.91 -29.80 -6.87
CA TYR A 8 47.08 -30.87 -6.30
C TYR A 8 46.57 -31.75 -7.43
N THR A 9 47.43 -32.69 -7.83
CA THR A 9 47.00 -33.90 -8.53
C THR A 9 46.76 -35.01 -7.51
N ILE A 10 45.93 -35.96 -7.94
CA ILE A 10 45.76 -37.34 -7.44
C ILE A 10 44.63 -37.54 -6.41
N ALA A 11 43.45 -37.96 -6.89
CA ALA A 11 43.02 -39.36 -6.74
C ALA A 11 41.68 -39.66 -7.45
N ARG A 12 41.78 -40.35 -8.58
CA ARG A 12 41.02 -41.57 -8.94
C ARG A 12 39.60 -41.72 -8.33
N MET A 13 38.58 -41.74 -9.21
CA MET A 13 37.78 -42.97 -9.34
C MET A 13 37.00 -43.02 -10.67
N LYS A 14 37.28 -44.10 -11.39
CA LYS A 14 36.65 -44.57 -12.63
C LYS A 14 35.16 -44.85 -12.39
N LYS A 15 34.31 -44.50 -13.36
CA LYS A 15 33.38 -45.42 -14.06
C LYS A 15 32.56 -44.63 -15.10
N ILE A 16 33.02 -44.73 -16.35
CA ILE A 16 32.19 -44.49 -17.54
C ILE A 16 31.61 -45.86 -17.89
N LEU A 17 30.28 -45.98 -17.94
CA LEU A 17 29.59 -47.02 -18.69
C LEU A 17 28.22 -46.49 -19.12
N ALA A 18 28.03 -46.53 -20.42
CA ALA A 18 26.88 -46.06 -21.18
C ALA A 18 25.61 -46.88 -20.94
N SER A 19 24.44 -46.25 -21.04
CA SER A 19 23.14 -46.84 -21.41
C SER A 19 22.17 -45.68 -21.69
N ILE A 20 21.92 -45.33 -22.95
CA ILE A 20 20.77 -45.80 -23.76
C ILE A 20 19.47 -45.07 -23.41
N LEU A 21 19.10 -44.15 -24.31
CA LEU A 21 17.75 -43.82 -24.81
C LEU A 21 16.55 -44.10 -23.88
N LEU A 22 15.95 -43.01 -23.37
CA LEU A 22 14.49 -42.92 -23.21
C LEU A 22 14.08 -41.44 -23.22
N VAL A 23 13.87 -40.92 -24.43
CA VAL A 23 13.18 -39.64 -24.63
C VAL A 23 11.69 -39.91 -24.45
N LEU A 24 11.17 -39.77 -23.23
CA LEU A 24 9.73 -39.60 -23.04
C LEU A 24 9.38 -38.16 -23.42
N PRO A 25 8.38 -37.92 -24.29
CA PRO A 25 7.84 -36.59 -24.45
C PRO A 25 7.09 -36.27 -23.15
N PHE A 26 7.70 -35.44 -22.30
CA PHE A 26 6.99 -34.82 -21.20
C PHE A 26 6.01 -33.82 -21.85
N MET A 27 4.82 -34.30 -22.18
CA MET A 27 3.68 -33.44 -22.49
C MET A 27 3.41 -32.60 -21.26
N ILE A 28 4.00 -31.41 -21.21
CA ILE A 28 3.60 -30.35 -20.32
C ILE A 28 2.21 -29.94 -20.81
N ALA A 29 1.19 -30.63 -20.33
CA ALA A 29 -0.14 -30.06 -20.25
C ALA A 29 -0.01 -28.85 -19.33
N SER A 30 0.29 -27.70 -19.94
CA SER A 30 0.15 -26.41 -19.30
C SER A 30 -1.36 -26.22 -19.12
N CYS A 31 -1.89 -26.77 -18.02
CA CYS A 31 -3.11 -26.27 -17.45
C CYS A 31 -2.80 -24.82 -17.07
N GLY A 32 -3.18 -23.89 -17.95
CA GLY A 32 -3.29 -22.47 -17.64
C GLY A 32 -4.38 -22.25 -16.60
N GLY A 33 -4.17 -22.78 -15.39
CA GLY A 33 -4.92 -22.37 -14.22
C GLY A 33 -4.41 -20.98 -13.84
N SER A 34 -5.20 -19.94 -14.10
CA SER A 34 -4.99 -18.67 -13.42
C SER A 34 -5.06 -18.93 -11.93
N VAL A 35 -3.90 -18.94 -11.26
CA VAL A 35 -3.83 -18.95 -9.81
C VAL A 35 -4.44 -17.63 -9.37
N LYS A 36 -5.65 -17.67 -8.79
CA LYS A 36 -6.18 -16.54 -8.04
C LYS A 36 -5.31 -16.41 -6.79
N THR A 37 -4.22 -15.65 -6.88
CA THR A 37 -3.51 -15.24 -5.67
C THR A 37 -4.48 -14.40 -4.86
N ALA A 38 -4.89 -14.90 -3.70
CA ALA A 38 -5.62 -14.08 -2.74
C ALA A 38 -4.68 -12.93 -2.36
N GLY A 39 -4.97 -11.73 -2.87
CA GLY A 39 -4.24 -10.53 -2.47
C GLY A 39 -4.38 -10.33 -0.96
N LEU A 40 -3.43 -9.62 -0.35
CA LEU A 40 -3.54 -9.24 1.05
C LEU A 40 -4.87 -8.52 1.31
N SER A 41 -5.42 -8.71 2.52
CA SER A 41 -6.59 -7.99 2.98
C SER A 41 -6.35 -6.48 2.97
N LEU A 42 -7.43 -5.71 2.84
CA LEU A 42 -7.37 -4.27 2.99
C LEU A 42 -7.12 -3.89 4.45
N VAL A 43 -6.63 -2.67 4.69
CA VAL A 43 -6.17 -2.26 6.01
C VAL A 43 -7.38 -2.02 6.92
N GLU A 44 -7.40 -2.68 8.07
CA GLU A 44 -8.41 -2.49 9.10
C GLU A 44 -7.85 -1.62 10.22
N PHE A 45 -8.51 -0.48 10.45
CA PHE A 45 -8.27 0.38 11.61
C PHE A 45 -9.52 1.22 11.89
N SER A 46 -9.56 1.79 13.09
CA SER A 46 -10.45 2.89 13.44
C SER A 46 -9.67 3.92 14.25
N THR A 47 -9.84 5.19 13.91
CA THR A 47 -9.50 6.33 14.76
C THR A 47 -10.78 7.05 15.15
N GLU A 48 -10.69 8.21 15.80
CA GLU A 48 -11.84 9.05 16.11
C GLU A 48 -12.48 9.59 14.83
N ASP A 49 -11.65 10.00 13.87
CA ASP A 49 -12.11 10.67 12.66
C ASP A 49 -12.23 9.78 11.41
N PHE A 50 -11.60 8.60 11.39
CA PHE A 50 -11.47 7.76 10.19
C PHE A 50 -11.59 6.26 10.46
N ALA A 51 -12.00 5.54 9.42
CA ALA A 51 -12.02 4.08 9.37
C ALA A 51 -11.23 3.60 8.15
N GLY A 52 -10.52 2.48 8.30
CA GLY A 52 -9.74 1.88 7.23
C GLY A 52 -10.58 1.24 6.12
N SER A 53 -9.98 1.13 4.93
CA SER A 53 -10.59 0.55 3.74
C SER A 53 -11.15 -0.87 3.94
N GLY A 54 -10.59 -1.64 4.87
CA GLY A 54 -11.08 -2.96 5.26
C GLY A 54 -12.53 -2.94 5.76
N ASN A 55 -12.94 -1.91 6.51
CA ASN A 55 -14.32 -1.77 6.98
C ASN A 55 -15.31 -1.58 5.81
N CYS A 56 -14.90 -0.83 4.78
CA CYS A 56 -15.70 -0.62 3.58
C CYS A 56 -15.76 -1.89 2.71
N ALA A 57 -14.65 -2.64 2.67
CA ALA A 57 -14.50 -3.84 1.86
C ALA A 57 -15.47 -4.96 2.23
N VAL A 58 -16.03 -4.96 3.45
CA VAL A 58 -17.03 -5.95 3.88
C VAL A 58 -18.23 -5.98 2.92
N CYS A 59 -18.65 -4.82 2.42
CA CYS A 59 -19.80 -4.69 1.52
C CYS A 59 -19.43 -4.18 0.13
N HIS A 60 -18.28 -3.52 -0.03
CA HIS A 60 -17.85 -2.90 -1.30
C HIS A 60 -16.78 -3.71 -2.05
N ILE A 61 -16.66 -5.01 -1.75
CA ILE A 61 -15.85 -5.97 -2.51
C ILE A 61 -16.74 -7.02 -3.18
N ASP A 62 -16.24 -7.63 -4.25
CA ASP A 62 -16.89 -8.73 -4.97
C ASP A 62 -18.33 -8.43 -5.45
N LEU A 63 -18.57 -7.17 -5.78
CA LEU A 63 -19.82 -6.69 -6.36
C LEU A 63 -19.86 -6.95 -7.87
N GLU A 64 -21.03 -7.34 -8.36
CA GLU A 64 -21.35 -7.49 -9.78
C GLU A 64 -22.58 -6.64 -10.15
N ASP A 65 -22.63 -6.13 -11.37
CA ASP A 65 -23.83 -5.46 -11.91
C ASP A 65 -24.87 -6.47 -12.42
N GLN A 66 -26.00 -5.99 -12.93
CA GLN A 66 -27.12 -6.83 -13.39
C GLN A 66 -26.79 -7.75 -14.57
N ILE A 67 -25.68 -7.51 -15.28
CA ILE A 67 -25.24 -8.32 -16.43
C ILE A 67 -23.95 -9.10 -16.12
N GLY A 68 -23.50 -9.09 -14.86
CA GLY A 68 -22.36 -9.87 -14.38
C GLY A 68 -21.00 -9.18 -14.55
N ASN A 69 -20.94 -7.85 -14.79
CA ASN A 69 -19.66 -7.15 -14.79
C ASN A 69 -19.17 -6.95 -13.35
N TYR A 70 -17.89 -7.20 -13.11
CA TYR A 70 -17.26 -6.97 -11.82
C TYR A 70 -17.11 -5.47 -11.54
N VAL A 71 -17.78 -4.99 -10.49
CA VAL A 71 -17.84 -3.57 -10.07
C VAL A 71 -17.39 -3.38 -8.62
N SER A 72 -16.50 -4.24 -8.15
CA SER A 72 -15.89 -4.17 -6.82
C SER A 72 -15.05 -2.89 -6.66
N ILE A 73 -15.57 -1.94 -5.88
CA ILE A 73 -14.91 -0.65 -5.63
C ILE A 73 -13.60 -0.87 -4.87
N GLY A 74 -13.59 -1.74 -3.85
CA GLY A 74 -12.39 -2.05 -3.08
C GLY A 74 -11.28 -2.65 -3.95
N THR A 75 -11.62 -3.54 -4.87
CA THR A 75 -10.65 -4.15 -5.80
C THR A 75 -10.13 -3.14 -6.83
N HIS A 76 -10.97 -2.23 -7.32
CA HIS A 76 -10.52 -1.18 -8.23
C HIS A 76 -9.62 -0.17 -7.50
N TRP A 77 -10.07 0.38 -6.36
CA TRP A 77 -9.31 1.37 -5.58
C TRP A 77 -7.92 0.87 -5.17
N ARG A 78 -7.80 -0.38 -4.68
CA ARG A 78 -6.50 -0.92 -4.24
C ARG A 78 -5.43 -0.98 -5.33
N SER A 79 -5.84 -0.97 -6.59
CA SER A 79 -4.95 -0.99 -7.76
C SER A 79 -4.48 0.40 -8.20
N THR A 80 -4.99 1.47 -7.58
CA THR A 80 -4.71 2.85 -7.96
C THR A 80 -3.48 3.42 -7.23
N MET A 81 -2.95 4.54 -7.73
CA MET A 81 -1.94 5.32 -7.01
C MET A 81 -2.43 5.88 -5.67
N MET A 82 -3.74 6.01 -5.45
CA MET A 82 -4.32 6.58 -4.23
C MET A 82 -4.14 5.60 -3.06
N ALA A 83 -4.48 4.33 -3.29
CA ALA A 83 -4.25 3.24 -2.32
C ALA A 83 -2.76 2.96 -2.04
N ASN A 84 -1.88 3.40 -2.94
CA ASN A 84 -0.43 3.21 -2.85
C ASN A 84 0.33 4.51 -2.55
N ALA A 85 -0.38 5.62 -2.25
CA ALA A 85 0.21 6.95 -2.13
C ALA A 85 1.32 7.03 -1.07
N ALA A 86 1.15 6.33 0.06
CA ALA A 86 2.12 6.22 1.13
C ALA A 86 3.12 5.06 0.96
N LYS A 87 2.76 4.05 0.17
CA LYS A 87 3.51 2.79 -0.02
C LYS A 87 4.52 2.86 -1.15
N ASP A 88 4.35 3.81 -2.07
CA ASP A 88 5.23 3.98 -3.23
C ASP A 88 6.69 4.25 -2.79
N PRO A 89 7.64 3.32 -3.07
CA PRO A 89 9.03 3.50 -2.66
C PRO A 89 9.72 4.66 -3.39
N PHE A 90 9.28 5.04 -4.60
CA PHE A 90 9.81 6.21 -5.28
C PHE A 90 9.38 7.50 -4.58
N TRP A 91 8.12 7.58 -4.15
CA TRP A 91 7.64 8.68 -3.33
C TRP A 91 8.42 8.77 -2.01
N GLN A 92 8.57 7.66 -1.27
CA GLN A 92 9.33 7.66 -0.01
C GLN A 92 10.78 8.12 -0.21
N ALA A 93 11.46 7.59 -1.23
CA ALA A 93 12.82 8.01 -1.58
C ALA A 93 12.89 9.50 -1.96
N LYS A 94 11.85 10.00 -2.63
CA LYS A 94 11.76 11.41 -3.00
C LYS A 94 11.62 12.32 -1.77
N VAL A 95 10.74 11.99 -0.83
CA VAL A 95 10.60 12.75 0.43
C VAL A 95 11.92 12.73 1.20
N ALA A 96 12.54 11.56 1.35
CA ALA A 96 13.84 11.42 2.01
C ALA A 96 14.94 12.26 1.32
N SER A 97 14.93 12.32 -0.02
CA SER A 97 15.85 13.16 -0.79
C SER A 97 15.61 14.66 -0.55
N GLU A 98 14.35 15.12 -0.46
CA GLU A 98 14.06 16.52 -0.14
C GLU A 98 14.53 16.91 1.26
N VAL A 99 14.32 16.04 2.25
CA VAL A 99 14.81 16.20 3.62
C VAL A 99 16.34 16.25 3.66
N ALA A 100 17.02 15.33 2.95
CA ALA A 100 18.48 15.29 2.90
C ALA A 100 19.08 16.57 2.28
N ARG A 101 18.41 17.17 1.28
CA ARG A 101 18.85 18.42 0.65
C ARG A 101 18.52 19.65 1.48
N ASN A 102 17.48 19.60 2.30
CA ASN A 102 17.03 20.72 3.12
C ASN A 102 16.76 20.29 4.57
N PRO A 103 17.80 19.91 5.35
CA PRO A 103 17.58 19.33 6.69
C PRO A 103 16.84 20.26 7.65
N HIS A 104 17.02 21.58 7.49
CA HIS A 104 16.35 22.61 8.28
C HIS A 104 14.85 22.75 7.99
N LEU A 105 14.35 22.13 6.91
CA LEU A 105 12.93 22.09 6.53
C LEU A 105 12.32 20.69 6.71
N LYS A 106 13.01 19.76 7.41
CA LYS A 106 12.57 18.37 7.57
C LYS A 106 11.10 18.26 7.98
N GLU A 107 10.70 19.00 9.01
CA GLU A 107 9.32 19.02 9.53
C GLU A 107 8.32 19.51 8.48
N VAL A 108 8.57 20.70 7.91
CA VAL A 108 7.72 21.29 6.87
C VAL A 108 7.58 20.37 5.64
N ILE A 109 8.65 19.71 5.22
CA ILE A 109 8.63 18.80 4.07
C ILE A 109 7.79 17.55 4.38
N GLU A 110 8.08 16.88 5.50
CA GLU A 110 7.41 15.64 5.84
C GLU A 110 5.92 15.86 6.10
N GLU A 111 5.55 16.88 6.87
CA GLU A 111 4.15 17.24 7.11
C GLU A 111 3.42 17.60 5.82
N LYS A 112 4.08 18.37 4.94
CA LYS A 112 3.46 18.74 3.67
C LYS A 112 3.21 17.52 2.78
N CYS A 113 4.16 16.59 2.72
CA CYS A 113 3.98 15.34 1.97
C CYS A 113 2.91 14.43 2.61
N ALA A 114 2.90 14.33 3.94
CA ALA A 114 1.93 13.53 4.68
C ALA A 114 0.50 14.05 4.49
N SER A 115 0.31 15.37 4.42
CA SER A 115 -1.02 15.99 4.22
C SER A 115 -1.77 15.52 2.97
N CYS A 116 -1.07 14.99 1.96
CA CYS A 116 -1.68 14.47 0.75
C CYS A 116 -1.51 12.95 0.58
N HIS A 117 -0.39 12.37 1.01
CA HIS A 117 -0.08 10.95 0.78
C HIS A 117 -0.41 10.04 1.96
N MET A 118 -0.54 10.61 3.16
CA MET A 118 -0.96 9.94 4.42
C MET A 118 -2.09 10.73 5.10
N PRO A 119 -3.11 11.19 4.38
CA PRO A 119 -3.98 12.30 4.80
C PRO A 119 -4.85 11.99 6.02
N MET A 120 -5.29 10.75 6.21
CA MET A 120 -6.06 10.35 7.40
C MET A 120 -5.20 10.38 8.66
N ALA A 121 -3.98 9.85 8.58
CA ALA A 121 -3.04 9.88 9.68
C ALA A 121 -2.53 11.29 9.99
N TYR A 122 -2.27 12.10 8.96
CA TYR A 122 -1.95 13.52 9.10
C TYR A 122 -3.07 14.24 9.85
N THR A 123 -4.31 14.14 9.38
CA THR A 123 -5.47 14.81 10.00
C THR A 123 -5.66 14.35 11.45
N GLN A 124 -5.55 13.05 11.71
CA GLN A 124 -5.71 12.53 13.07
C GLN A 124 -4.58 13.00 14.00
N ALA A 125 -3.34 13.11 13.50
CA ALA A 125 -2.22 13.64 14.28
C ALA A 125 -2.47 15.12 14.63
N GLU A 126 -2.92 15.93 13.67
CA GLU A 126 -3.24 17.35 13.89
C GLU A 126 -4.32 17.53 14.96
N VAL A 127 -5.44 16.80 14.88
CA VAL A 127 -6.54 16.87 15.86
C VAL A 127 -6.07 16.49 17.27
N ARG A 128 -5.11 15.56 17.36
CA ARG A 128 -4.53 15.11 18.64
C ARG A 128 -3.38 15.99 19.13
N ASN A 129 -3.05 17.09 18.45
CA ASN A 129 -1.84 17.90 18.67
C ASN A 129 -0.56 17.04 18.70
N GLY A 130 -0.52 16.01 17.85
CA GLY A 130 0.59 15.08 17.69
C GLY A 130 1.51 15.47 16.53
N SER A 131 2.54 14.65 16.30
CA SER A 131 3.47 14.84 15.18
C SER A 131 2.99 14.10 13.94
N ALA A 132 2.98 14.78 12.79
CA ALA A 132 2.70 14.19 11.48
C ALA A 132 3.96 13.91 10.65
N MET A 133 5.11 13.79 11.31
CA MET A 133 6.37 13.37 10.70
C MET A 133 6.23 12.00 10.03
N ILE A 134 6.87 11.78 8.88
CA ILE A 134 6.76 10.56 8.10
C ILE A 134 7.76 9.51 8.60
N PHE A 135 9.04 9.88 8.70
CA PHE A 135 10.13 8.94 8.95
C PHE A 135 10.47 8.80 10.45
N ASP A 136 11.52 8.04 10.76
CA ASP A 136 11.97 7.75 12.12
C ASP A 136 10.92 7.01 12.94
N THR A 137 10.40 7.61 14.02
CA THR A 137 9.25 7.10 14.81
C THR A 137 7.90 7.62 14.28
N GLY A 138 7.89 8.26 13.12
CA GLY A 138 6.74 8.89 12.48
C GLY A 138 5.72 7.92 11.87
N LEU A 139 4.86 8.46 11.02
CA LEU A 139 3.71 7.78 10.43
C LEU A 139 4.07 6.53 9.62
N ALA A 140 5.27 6.48 9.02
CA ALA A 140 5.73 5.32 8.27
C ALA A 140 6.27 4.17 9.15
N ASN A 141 6.48 4.42 10.44
CA ASN A 141 6.97 3.42 11.38
C ASN A 141 5.85 2.49 11.83
N THR A 142 6.03 1.17 11.70
CA THR A 142 5.01 0.16 12.07
C THR A 142 4.63 0.16 13.55
N SER A 143 5.45 0.73 14.43
CA SER A 143 5.14 0.90 15.86
C SER A 143 4.31 2.16 16.15
N ASN A 144 4.15 3.06 15.19
CA ASN A 144 3.29 4.23 15.34
C ASN A 144 1.81 3.80 15.26
N PRO A 145 0.96 4.15 16.24
CA PRO A 145 -0.47 3.79 16.22
C PRO A 145 -1.24 4.28 14.99
N LEU A 146 -0.78 5.36 14.33
CA LEU A 146 -1.38 5.90 13.11
C LEU A 146 -0.81 5.28 11.82
N ASN A 147 0.14 4.35 11.92
CA ASN A 147 0.72 3.70 10.74
C ASN A 147 -0.31 2.98 9.85
N PRO A 148 -1.31 2.25 10.38
CA PRO A 148 -2.36 1.68 9.54
C PRO A 148 -3.10 2.76 8.74
N ALA A 149 -3.48 3.87 9.37
CA ALA A 149 -4.13 5.00 8.71
C ALA A 149 -3.22 5.67 7.67
N ALA A 150 -1.91 5.74 7.93
CA ALA A 150 -0.93 6.29 7.01
C ALA A 150 -0.75 5.40 5.78
N MET A 151 -0.61 4.09 6.00
CA MET A 151 -0.34 3.11 4.94
C MET A 151 -1.57 2.78 4.10
N ASP A 152 -2.77 3.09 4.57
CA ASP A 152 -3.99 2.99 3.75
C ASP A 152 -4.09 4.11 2.68
N GLY A 153 -3.17 5.09 2.71
CA GLY A 153 -3.02 6.11 1.67
C GLY A 153 -4.21 7.05 1.57
N VAL A 154 -4.55 7.44 0.33
CA VAL A 154 -5.75 8.22 0.04
C VAL A 154 -6.93 7.25 -0.06
N SER A 155 -7.58 7.01 1.09
CA SER A 155 -8.57 5.94 1.29
C SER A 155 -10.02 6.45 1.30
N CYS A 156 -10.95 5.50 1.46
CA CYS A 156 -12.39 5.68 1.38
C CYS A 156 -12.88 6.82 2.30
N THR A 157 -12.62 6.72 3.60
CA THR A 157 -13.16 7.68 4.58
C THR A 157 -12.60 9.07 4.39
N LEU A 158 -11.35 9.23 3.94
CA LEU A 158 -10.86 10.55 3.54
C LEU A 158 -11.72 11.14 2.42
N CYS A 159 -11.75 10.49 1.25
CA CYS A 159 -12.40 11.05 0.07
C CYS A 159 -13.90 11.29 0.31
N HIS A 160 -14.53 10.39 1.07
CA HIS A 160 -15.94 10.46 1.40
C HIS A 160 -16.25 11.40 2.59
N GLN A 161 -15.26 12.05 3.22
CA GLN A 161 -15.46 13.06 4.28
C GLN A 161 -15.05 14.48 3.85
N ILE A 162 -14.61 14.67 2.60
CA ILE A 162 -14.27 16.00 2.07
C ILE A 162 -15.55 16.79 1.80
N VAL A 163 -15.70 17.94 2.45
CA VAL A 163 -16.92 18.79 2.33
C VAL A 163 -16.86 19.78 1.15
N ASP A 164 -15.69 20.36 0.89
CA ASP A 164 -15.47 21.37 -0.15
C ASP A 164 -14.18 21.06 -0.93
N PRO A 165 -14.23 20.16 -1.93
CA PRO A 165 -13.03 19.78 -2.66
C PRO A 165 -12.53 20.95 -3.52
N VAL A 166 -11.43 21.58 -3.10
CA VAL A 166 -10.67 22.54 -3.91
C VAL A 166 -9.36 21.87 -4.35
N LEU A 167 -8.95 22.06 -5.60
CA LEU A 167 -7.71 21.47 -6.10
C LEU A 167 -6.52 21.93 -5.22
N GLY A 168 -5.86 20.98 -4.54
CA GLY A 168 -4.73 21.24 -3.66
C GLY A 168 -5.07 21.68 -2.22
N LYS A 169 -6.36 21.77 -1.86
CA LYS A 169 -6.84 22.01 -0.49
C LYS A 169 -8.15 21.27 -0.25
N TYR A 170 -8.16 20.39 0.74
CA TYR A 170 -9.39 19.73 1.18
C TYR A 170 -9.66 20.06 2.66
N THR A 171 -10.92 19.95 3.05
CA THR A 171 -11.38 20.12 4.43
C THR A 171 -12.16 18.88 4.84
N VAL A 172 -11.84 18.35 6.00
CA VAL A 172 -12.58 17.29 6.68
C VAL A 172 -13.18 17.89 7.94
N ASP A 173 -14.45 17.62 8.21
CA ASP A 173 -15.07 17.97 9.49
C ASP A 173 -14.61 16.96 10.55
N THR A 174 -13.78 17.42 11.49
CA THR A 174 -13.29 16.64 12.63
C THR A 174 -14.01 17.01 13.93
N SER A 175 -15.09 17.79 13.85
CA SER A 175 -15.91 18.18 15.00
C SER A 175 -17.17 17.31 15.17
N ALA A 176 -17.59 16.64 14.10
CA ALA A 176 -18.70 15.69 14.13
C ALA A 176 -18.25 14.31 14.65
N GLU A 177 -18.98 13.76 15.62
CA GLU A 177 -18.72 12.42 16.16
C GLU A 177 -19.67 11.38 15.53
N PRO A 178 -19.32 10.08 15.52
CA PRO A 178 -20.29 9.04 15.15
C PRO A 178 -21.56 9.11 16.03
N PRO A 179 -22.77 8.95 15.45
CA PRO A 179 -23.06 8.59 14.05
C PRO A 179 -23.22 9.80 13.11
N ASP A 180 -23.06 11.03 13.60
CA ASP A 180 -23.33 12.27 12.86
C ASP A 180 -22.21 12.64 11.87
N ARG A 181 -21.06 11.97 11.95
CA ARG A 181 -19.98 12.08 10.95
C ARG A 181 -20.43 11.55 9.60
N LEU A 182 -20.59 12.46 8.64
CA LEU A 182 -21.08 12.14 7.30
C LEU A 182 -20.03 11.45 6.42
N ILE A 183 -20.45 10.37 5.76
CA ILE A 183 -19.72 9.70 4.69
C ILE A 183 -20.51 9.93 3.39
N TYR A 184 -20.05 10.86 2.55
CA TYR A 184 -20.74 11.29 1.34
C TYR A 184 -20.60 10.28 0.22
N GLY A 185 -21.70 9.73 -0.28
CA GLY A 185 -21.71 8.90 -1.50
C GLY A 185 -21.94 9.72 -2.77
N PRO A 186 -21.80 9.11 -3.97
CA PRO A 186 -22.18 9.76 -5.23
C PRO A 186 -23.71 9.92 -5.39
N TYR A 187 -24.50 9.31 -4.51
CA TYR A 187 -25.96 9.32 -4.53
C TYR A 187 -26.51 10.21 -3.43
N LYS A 188 -27.57 10.96 -3.75
CA LYS A 188 -28.19 11.92 -2.82
C LYS A 188 -28.98 11.24 -1.70
N ASP A 189 -29.50 10.04 -1.95
CA ASP A 189 -30.32 9.25 -1.05
C ASP A 189 -29.96 7.77 -1.22
N PRO A 190 -28.97 7.22 -0.49
CA PRO A 190 -28.73 5.79 -0.48
C PRO A 190 -29.88 5.10 0.27
N GLU A 191 -30.73 4.37 -0.45
CA GLU A 191 -31.73 3.47 0.13
C GLU A 191 -31.09 2.28 0.87
#